data_AF-A0A085WUB3-F1
#
_entry.id   AF-A0A085WUB3-F1
#
_cell.length_a   1.000
_cell.length_b   1.000
_cell.length_c   1.000
_cell.angle_alpha   90.00
_cell.angle_beta   90.00
_cell.angle_gamma   90.00
#
_symmetry.space_group_name_H-M   'P 1'
#
loop_
_entity.id
_entity.type
_entity.pdbx_description
1 polymer ?
#
loop_
_entity_poly.entity_id
_entity_poly.type
_entity_poly.pdbx_seq_one_letter_code
_entity_poly.pdbx_strand_id
1 'polypeptide(L)'
;MRRTREDWWKSVAERRDDHLIKLLKAKAPWPDFKQAIRAQEAELIREAQTPVERRHIQQLSMPVLLTEAYARGLEWDEFGPLVRRIQRLGYADMTHRIHVACLFVQSLPRFPERARQAFAMLDGVEGSLKRIRKSHYLRKEGMEGIAHARAVAAAAGISSPK
;
A
#
# COMPACT_ATOMS: atom_id res chain seq x y z
N MET A 1 2.40 -31.31 16.94
CA MET A 1 1.83 -31.23 15.58
C MET A 1 2.62 -30.21 14.77
N ARG A 2 3.11 -30.57 13.57
CA ARG A 2 3.66 -29.57 12.63
C ARG A 2 2.47 -28.76 12.08
N ARG A 3 2.43 -27.45 12.31
CA ARG A 3 1.51 -26.55 11.58
C ARG A 3 1.73 -26.74 10.09
N THR A 4 0.65 -26.85 9.32
CA THR A 4 0.78 -26.84 7.85
C THR A 4 1.24 -25.46 7.38
N ARG A 5 1.72 -25.37 6.13
CA ARG A 5 2.12 -24.07 5.58
C ARG A 5 0.93 -23.12 5.46
N GLU A 6 -0.25 -23.66 5.17
CA GLU A 6 -1.49 -22.92 5.14
C GLU A 6 -1.84 -22.35 6.52
N ASP A 7 -1.73 -23.15 7.59
CA ASP A 7 -1.97 -22.69 8.97
C ASP A 7 -0.99 -21.60 9.38
N TRP A 8 0.27 -21.69 8.94
CA TRP A 8 1.22 -20.62 9.19
C TRP A 8 0.79 -19.33 8.51
N TRP A 9 0.42 -19.36 7.23
CA TRP A 9 -0.04 -18.17 6.50
C TRP A 9 -1.30 -17.56 7.09
N LYS A 10 -2.26 -18.38 7.56
CA LYS A 10 -3.42 -17.91 8.33
C LYS A 10 -2.97 -17.16 9.59
N SER A 11 -2.05 -17.74 10.37
CA SER A 11 -1.52 -17.06 11.55
C SER A 11 -0.69 -15.81 11.23
N VAL A 12 -0.07 -15.72 10.05
CA VAL A 12 0.61 -14.50 9.60
C VAL A 12 -0.42 -13.39 9.37
N ALA A 13 -1.53 -13.68 8.70
CA ALA A 13 -2.60 -12.71 8.49
C ALA A 13 -3.17 -12.22 9.82
N GLU A 14 -3.59 -13.15 10.70
CA GLU A 14 -4.15 -12.83 12.02
C GLU A 14 -3.20 -11.98 12.87
N ARG A 15 -1.92 -12.38 12.99
CA ARG A 15 -0.94 -11.62 13.78
C ARG A 15 -0.73 -10.22 13.23
N ARG A 16 -0.71 -10.04 11.90
CA ARG A 16 -0.54 -8.73 11.27
C ARG A 16 -1.73 -7.82 11.57
N ASP A 17 -2.94 -8.35 11.42
CA ASP A 17 -4.17 -7.59 11.66
C ASP A 17 -4.32 -7.23 13.14
N ASP A 18 -4.09 -8.17 14.05
CA ASP A 18 -4.12 -7.93 15.50
C ASP A 18 -3.11 -6.87 15.92
N HIS A 19 -1.89 -6.92 15.38
CA HIS A 19 -0.84 -5.96 15.70
C HIS A 19 -1.19 -4.57 15.17
N LEU A 20 -1.68 -4.48 13.93
CA LEU A 20 -2.15 -3.21 13.37
C LEU A 20 -3.27 -2.61 14.23
N ILE A 21 -4.28 -3.40 14.59
CA ILE A 21 -5.40 -2.95 15.44
C ILE A 21 -4.89 -2.44 16.78
N LYS A 22 -3.94 -3.13 17.42
CA LYS A 22 -3.33 -2.69 18.69
C LYS A 22 -2.64 -1.34 18.55
N LEU A 23 -1.83 -1.16 17.51
CA LEU A 23 -1.12 0.10 17.24
C LEU A 23 -2.08 1.26 16.97
N LEU A 24 -3.15 1.01 16.20
CA LEU A 24 -4.19 2.00 15.91
C LEU A 24 -4.97 2.40 17.17
N LYS A 25 -5.40 1.42 17.98
CA LYS A 25 -6.09 1.67 19.25
C LYS A 25 -5.22 2.45 20.24
N ALA A 26 -3.93 2.14 20.27
CA ALA A 26 -2.96 2.87 21.09
C ALA A 26 -2.63 4.28 20.56
N LYS A 27 -3.08 4.63 19.34
CA LYS A 27 -2.73 5.87 18.65
C LYS A 27 -1.22 6.10 18.63
N ALA A 28 -0.45 5.04 18.37
CA ALA A 28 1.00 5.08 18.44
C ALA A 28 1.58 6.23 17.56
N PRO A 29 2.53 7.02 18.09
CA PRO A 29 3.28 8.01 17.31
C PRO A 29 3.92 7.37 16.06
N TRP A 30 4.14 8.16 15.01
CA TRP A 30 4.68 7.64 13.75
C TRP A 30 5.99 6.85 13.89
N PRO A 31 7.02 7.32 14.63
CA PRO A 31 8.26 6.55 14.81
C PRO A 31 8.01 5.18 15.41
N ASP A 32 7.19 5.11 16.46
CA ASP A 32 6.86 3.88 17.17
C ASP A 32 6.03 2.94 16.31
N PHE A 33 5.04 3.48 15.59
CA PHE A 33 4.21 2.74 14.64
C PHE A 33 5.09 2.10 13.55
N LYS A 34 5.95 2.89 12.91
CA LYS A 34 6.86 2.45 11.85
C LYS A 34 7.83 1.40 12.36
N GLN A 35 8.38 1.58 13.55
CA GLN A 35 9.27 0.61 14.19
C GLN A 35 8.55 -0.69 14.51
N ALA A 36 7.34 -0.63 15.07
CA ALA A 36 6.55 -1.80 15.44
C ALA A 36 6.15 -2.64 14.23
N ILE A 37 5.77 -2.02 13.10
CA ILE A 37 5.49 -2.74 11.85
C ILE A 37 6.77 -3.40 11.31
N ARG A 38 7.90 -2.70 11.34
CA ARG A 38 9.20 -3.26 10.89
C ARG A 38 9.67 -4.42 11.77
N ALA A 39 9.47 -4.33 13.08
CA ALA A 39 9.80 -5.40 14.01
C ALA A 39 8.98 -6.66 13.73
N GLN A 40 7.67 -6.50 13.51
CA GLN A 40 6.81 -7.60 13.11
C GLN A 40 7.22 -8.18 11.75
N GLU A 41 7.48 -7.34 10.74
CA GLU A 41 8.00 -7.79 9.43
C GLU A 41 9.26 -8.68 9.61
N ALA A 42 10.21 -8.23 10.44
CA ALA A 42 11.45 -8.97 10.69
C ALA A 42 11.25 -10.30 11.44
N GLU A 43 10.28 -10.38 12.34
CA GLU A 43 9.88 -11.64 13.00
C GLU A 43 9.30 -12.62 11.98
N LEU A 44 8.33 -12.19 11.19
CA LEU A 44 7.68 -13.02 10.17
C LEU A 44 8.67 -13.49 9.09
N ILE A 45 9.62 -12.64 8.69
CA ILE A 45 10.68 -12.99 7.74
C ILE A 45 11.61 -14.09 8.29
N ARG A 46 11.89 -14.09 9.61
CA ARG A 46 12.71 -15.14 10.23
C ARG A 46 12.01 -16.50 10.21
N GLU A 47 10.69 -16.50 10.31
CA GLU A 47 9.87 -17.72 10.21
C GLU A 47 9.63 -18.19 8.76
N ALA A 48 9.82 -17.31 7.78
CA ALA A 48 9.59 -17.62 6.37
C ALA A 48 10.65 -18.57 5.81
N GLN A 49 10.18 -19.61 5.11
CA GLN A 49 11.00 -20.71 4.61
C GLN A 49 11.67 -20.38 3.28
N THR A 50 11.05 -19.52 2.46
CA THR A 50 11.59 -19.21 1.13
C THR A 50 11.78 -17.70 0.90
N PRO A 51 12.66 -17.29 -0.02
CA PRO A 51 12.80 -15.90 -0.42
C PRO A 51 11.50 -15.27 -0.94
N VAL A 52 10.64 -16.06 -1.60
CA VAL A 52 9.35 -15.59 -2.13
C VAL A 52 8.42 -15.21 -0.98
N GLU A 53 8.37 -16.02 0.07
CA GLU A 53 7.54 -15.73 1.25
C GLU A 53 8.03 -14.49 2.00
N ARG A 54 9.35 -14.36 2.14
CA ARG A 54 9.97 -13.15 2.73
C ARG A 54 9.58 -11.90 1.95
N ARG A 55 9.68 -11.96 0.63
CA ARG A 55 9.26 -10.86 -0.25
C ARG A 55 7.77 -10.58 -0.12
N HIS A 56 6.92 -11.61 -0.04
CA HIS A 56 5.49 -11.43 0.11
C HIS A 56 5.13 -10.74 1.44
N ILE A 57 5.75 -11.13 2.55
CA ILE A 57 5.60 -10.45 3.85
C ILE A 57 5.96 -8.96 3.75
N GLN A 58 7.06 -8.63 3.06
CA GLN A 58 7.45 -7.24 2.83
C GLN A 58 6.41 -6.49 1.98
N GLN A 59 5.91 -7.11 0.92
CA GLN A 59 4.88 -6.54 0.06
C GLN A 59 3.57 -6.28 0.81
N LEU A 60 3.21 -7.12 1.79
CA LEU A 60 2.02 -6.93 2.63
C LEU A 60 2.21 -5.80 3.64
N SER A 61 3.41 -5.64 4.21
CA SER A 61 3.68 -4.64 5.26
C SER A 61 3.76 -3.21 4.72
N MET A 62 4.20 -3.03 3.48
CA MET A 62 4.43 -1.71 2.91
C MET A 62 3.15 -0.87 2.67
N PRO A 63 2.05 -1.40 2.13
CA PRO A 63 0.78 -0.66 1.99
C PRO A 63 0.23 -0.16 3.33
N VAL A 64 0.43 -0.90 4.42
CA VAL A 64 0.05 -0.46 5.77
C VAL A 64 0.81 0.81 6.14
N LEU A 65 2.14 0.80 6.02
CA LEU A 65 2.96 1.99 6.29
C LEU A 65 2.58 3.18 5.41
N LEU A 66 2.31 2.95 4.13
CA LEU A 66 1.93 4.02 3.20
C LEU A 66 0.57 4.64 3.57
N THR A 67 -0.42 3.80 3.91
CA THR A 67 -1.76 4.25 4.33
C THR A 67 -1.67 5.11 5.58
N GLU A 68 -0.85 4.67 6.54
CA GLU A 68 -0.70 5.34 7.83
C GLU A 68 0.11 6.64 7.71
N ALA A 69 1.07 6.69 6.78
CA ALA A 69 1.76 7.93 6.41
C ALA A 69 0.81 8.93 5.75
N TYR A 70 -0.06 8.48 4.85
CA TYR A 70 -1.10 9.31 4.25
C TYR A 70 -2.09 9.85 5.30
N ALA A 71 -2.61 8.97 6.17
CA ALA A 71 -3.59 9.32 7.19
C ALA A 71 -3.04 10.35 8.20
N ARG A 72 -1.75 10.27 8.53
CA ARG A 72 -1.05 11.25 9.38
C ARG A 72 -0.61 12.51 8.63
N GLY A 73 -0.82 12.57 7.32
CA GLY A 73 -0.42 13.68 6.49
C GLY A 73 1.09 13.91 6.46
N LEU A 74 1.89 12.84 6.42
CA LEU A 74 3.34 12.95 6.39
C LEU A 74 3.83 13.51 5.05
N GLU A 75 4.88 14.31 5.14
CA GLU A 75 5.56 14.92 4.00
C GLU A 75 6.39 13.93 3.20
N TRP A 76 6.90 14.37 2.05
CA TRP A 76 7.63 13.54 1.09
C TRP A 76 8.84 12.80 1.67
N ASP A 77 9.52 13.36 2.67
CA ASP A 77 10.69 12.75 3.29
C ASP A 77 10.36 11.41 3.99
N GLU A 78 9.13 11.26 4.47
CA GLU A 78 8.63 10.01 5.06
C GLU A 78 7.80 9.20 4.06
N PHE A 79 6.98 9.85 3.24
CA PHE A 79 6.10 9.19 2.28
C PHE A 79 6.85 8.62 1.07
N GLY A 80 7.75 9.42 0.48
CA GLY A 80 8.48 9.09 -0.74
C GLY A 80 9.35 7.83 -0.64
N PRO A 81 10.14 7.61 0.44
CA PRO A 81 10.87 6.37 0.63
C PRO A 81 9.97 5.12 0.65
N LEU A 82 8.74 5.22 1.16
CA LEU A 82 7.80 4.10 1.18
C LEU A 82 7.33 3.76 -0.24
N VAL A 83 6.96 4.76 -1.04
CA VAL A 83 6.59 4.58 -2.46
C VAL A 83 7.74 3.93 -3.24
N ARG A 84 8.97 4.45 -3.10
CA ARG A 84 10.15 3.89 -3.77
C ARG A 84 10.42 2.44 -3.36
N ARG A 85 10.21 2.10 -2.09
CA ARG A 85 10.36 0.72 -1.60
C ARG A 85 9.28 -0.19 -2.16
N ILE A 86 8.01 0.25 -2.22
CA ILE A 86 6.93 -0.51 -2.86
C ILE A 86 7.23 -0.76 -4.33
N GLN A 87 7.66 0.25 -5.07
CA GLN A 87 7.99 0.11 -6.50
C GLN A 87 9.11 -0.93 -6.74
N ARG A 88 10.12 -0.97 -5.87
CA ARG A 88 11.20 -1.98 -5.95
C ARG A 88 10.75 -3.38 -5.56
N LEU A 89 9.94 -3.50 -4.50
CA LEU A 89 9.44 -4.80 -4.03
C LEU A 89 8.37 -5.38 -4.96
N GLY A 90 7.67 -4.54 -5.70
CA GLY A 90 6.44 -4.89 -6.40
C GLY A 90 5.26 -4.96 -5.42
N TYR A 91 4.16 -5.53 -5.90
CA TYR A 91 2.89 -5.59 -5.18
C TYR A 91 2.54 -7.06 -4.88
N ALA A 92 1.88 -7.31 -3.76
CA ALA A 92 1.39 -8.65 -3.42
C ALA A 92 0.28 -9.11 -4.39
N ASP A 93 -0.57 -8.17 -4.83
CA ASP A 93 -1.66 -8.40 -5.78
C ASP A 93 -2.09 -7.08 -6.45
N MET A 94 -3.12 -7.17 -7.30
CA MET A 94 -3.67 -6.02 -8.01
C MET A 94 -4.37 -5.02 -7.07
N THR A 95 -5.04 -5.48 -6.01
CA THR A 95 -5.72 -4.62 -5.04
C THR A 95 -4.72 -3.70 -4.34
N HIS A 96 -3.59 -4.25 -3.89
CA HIS A 96 -2.49 -3.47 -3.33
C HIS A 96 -1.94 -2.44 -4.32
N ARG A 97 -1.81 -2.83 -5.59
CA ARG A 97 -1.33 -1.92 -6.63
C ARG A 97 -2.28 -0.74 -6.87
N ILE A 98 -3.59 -1.02 -6.92
CA ILE A 98 -4.63 0.02 -7.02
C ILE A 98 -4.56 0.96 -5.83
N HIS A 99 -4.56 0.39 -4.61
CA HIS A 99 -4.53 1.15 -3.36
C HIS A 99 -3.36 2.12 -3.29
N VAL A 100 -2.15 1.64 -3.57
CA VAL A 100 -0.93 2.46 -3.54
C VAL A 100 -0.97 3.58 -4.58
N ALA A 101 -1.43 3.29 -5.80
CA ALA A 101 -1.52 4.31 -6.85
C ALA A 101 -2.54 5.40 -6.51
N CYS A 102 -3.72 5.00 -6.00
CA CYS A 102 -4.75 5.93 -5.56
C CYS A 102 -4.26 6.81 -4.41
N LEU A 103 -3.65 6.22 -3.37
CA LEU A 103 -3.09 6.97 -2.24
C LEU A 103 -2.01 7.96 -2.67
N PHE A 104 -1.13 7.56 -3.59
CA PHE A 104 -0.07 8.47 -4.05
C PHE A 104 -0.67 9.69 -4.76
N VAL A 105 -1.69 9.52 -5.61
CA VAL A 105 -2.37 10.67 -6.24
C VAL A 105 -3.13 11.51 -5.22
N GLN A 106 -3.84 10.90 -4.27
CA GLN A 106 -4.57 11.63 -3.23
C GLN A 106 -3.64 12.41 -2.29
N SER A 107 -2.38 11.98 -2.14
CA SER A 107 -1.38 12.66 -1.33
C SER A 107 -0.69 13.85 -2.00
N LEU A 108 -0.92 14.06 -3.31
CA LEU A 108 -0.29 15.14 -4.09
C LEU A 108 -0.47 16.57 -3.55
N PRO A 109 -1.54 16.94 -2.83
CA PRO A 109 -1.62 18.28 -2.23
C PRO A 109 -0.44 18.64 -1.32
N ARG A 110 0.30 17.64 -0.80
CA ARG A 110 1.48 17.83 0.05
C ARG A 110 2.79 17.93 -0.73
N PHE A 111 2.84 17.32 -1.92
CA PHE A 111 4.05 17.28 -2.76
C PHE A 111 3.66 17.34 -4.25
N PRO A 112 3.09 18.48 -4.70
CA PRO A 112 2.54 18.61 -6.06
C PRO A 112 3.59 18.40 -7.15
N GLU A 113 4.87 18.60 -6.87
CA GLU A 113 5.98 18.36 -7.79
C GLU A 113 6.11 16.87 -8.20
N ARG A 114 5.46 15.95 -7.47
CA ARG A 114 5.41 14.51 -7.79
C ARG A 114 4.23 14.11 -8.67
N ALA A 115 3.38 15.06 -9.10
CA ALA A 115 2.17 14.78 -9.86
C ALA A 115 2.43 13.87 -11.08
N ARG A 116 3.46 14.17 -11.88
CA ARG A 116 3.81 13.35 -13.05
C ARG A 116 4.07 11.89 -12.68
N GLN A 117 4.79 11.65 -11.59
CA GLN A 117 5.11 10.30 -11.15
C GLN A 117 3.87 9.57 -10.63
N ALA A 118 3.05 10.24 -9.82
CA ALA A 118 1.85 9.65 -9.24
C ALA A 118 0.80 9.31 -10.30
N PHE A 119 0.53 10.22 -11.25
CA PHE A 119 -0.41 9.96 -12.34
C PHE A 119 0.09 8.87 -13.30
N ALA A 120 1.39 8.84 -13.64
CA ALA A 120 1.94 7.75 -14.44
C ALA A 120 1.75 6.38 -13.78
N MET A 121 1.86 6.31 -12.44
CA MET A 121 1.54 5.07 -11.70
C MET A 121 0.06 4.73 -11.81
N LEU A 122 -0.84 5.71 -11.61
CA LEU A 122 -2.29 5.54 -11.68
C LEU A 122 -2.75 5.08 -13.07
N ASP A 123 -2.24 5.71 -14.13
CA ASP A 123 -2.54 5.36 -15.53
C ASP A 123 -2.12 3.93 -15.86
N GLY A 124 -0.95 3.51 -15.36
CA GLY A 124 -0.49 2.12 -15.51
C GLY A 124 -1.41 1.09 -14.85
N VAL A 125 -2.03 1.44 -13.72
CA VAL A 125 -3.05 0.63 -13.07
C VAL A 125 -4.34 0.65 -13.88
N GLU A 126 -4.80 1.82 -14.31
CA GLU A 126 -6.01 1.96 -15.12
C GLU A 126 -5.93 1.12 -16.41
N GLY A 127 -4.80 1.16 -17.10
CA GLY A 127 -4.54 0.34 -18.29
C GLY A 127 -4.58 -1.16 -18.00
N SER A 128 -4.10 -1.59 -16.83
CA SER A 128 -4.17 -2.98 -16.39
C SER A 128 -5.61 -3.41 -16.10
N LEU A 129 -6.37 -2.56 -15.41
CA LEU A 129 -7.79 -2.80 -15.11
C LEU A 129 -8.65 -2.84 -16.36
N LYS A 130 -8.39 -2.00 -17.36
CA LYS A 130 -9.13 -1.99 -18.64
C LYS A 130 -9.08 -3.33 -19.39
N ARG A 131 -8.03 -4.14 -19.16
CA ARG A 131 -7.88 -5.50 -19.73
C ARG A 131 -8.72 -6.55 -19.02
N ILE A 132 -9.15 -6.30 -17.78
CA ILE A 132 -10.05 -7.19 -17.04
C ILE A 132 -11.47 -7.05 -17.60
N ARG A 133 -12.28 -8.12 -17.60
CA ARG A 133 -13.69 -8.07 -18.02
C ARG A 133 -14.47 -7.00 -17.24
N LYS A 134 -15.31 -6.21 -17.93
CA LYS A 134 -16.13 -5.13 -17.34
C LYS A 134 -16.98 -5.55 -16.14
N SER A 135 -17.44 -6.80 -16.11
CA SER A 135 -18.28 -7.33 -15.03
C SER A 135 -17.50 -7.72 -13.77
N HIS A 136 -16.17 -7.82 -13.84
CA HIS A 136 -15.34 -8.27 -12.72
C HIS A 136 -15.23 -7.19 -11.63
N TYR A 137 -15.37 -7.59 -10.37
CA TYR A 137 -15.39 -6.67 -9.22
C TYR A 137 -14.14 -5.77 -9.15
N LEU A 138 -12.93 -6.36 -9.27
CA LEU A 138 -11.66 -5.60 -9.28
C LEU A 138 -11.63 -4.46 -10.31
N ARG A 139 -12.26 -4.64 -11.48
CA ARG A 139 -12.32 -3.57 -12.48
C ARG A 139 -13.31 -2.50 -12.07
N LYS A 140 -14.48 -2.87 -11.55
CA LYS A 140 -15.50 -1.89 -11.12
C LYS A 140 -14.97 -1.03 -9.98
N GLU A 141 -14.64 -1.67 -8.86
CA GLU A 141 -14.15 -1.00 -7.65
C GLU A 141 -12.82 -0.28 -7.90
N GLY A 142 -11.91 -0.89 -8.67
CA GLY A 142 -10.65 -0.26 -9.02
C GLY A 142 -10.80 1.00 -9.86
N MET A 143 -11.72 1.01 -10.84
CA MET A 143 -11.99 2.19 -11.65
C MET A 143 -12.69 3.29 -10.85
N GLU A 144 -13.58 2.93 -9.92
CA GLU A 144 -14.20 3.87 -8.97
C GLU A 144 -13.15 4.51 -8.06
N GLY A 145 -12.23 3.71 -7.50
CA GLY A 145 -11.12 4.21 -6.69
C GLY A 145 -10.19 5.16 -7.47
N ILE A 146 -9.89 4.84 -8.73
CA ILE A 146 -9.10 5.71 -9.62
C ILE A 146 -9.83 7.03 -9.88
N ALA A 147 -11.14 6.98 -10.19
CA ALA A 147 -11.94 8.17 -10.42
C ALA A 147 -11.97 9.07 -9.17
N HIS A 148 -12.16 8.48 -7.99
CA HIS A 148 -12.10 9.19 -6.71
C HIS A 148 -10.73 9.84 -6.48
N ALA A 149 -9.63 9.11 -6.68
CA ALA A 149 -8.29 9.65 -6.51
C ALA A 149 -8.02 10.87 -7.43
N ARG A 150 -8.46 10.80 -8.70
CA ARG A 150 -8.38 11.95 -9.62
C ARG A 150 -9.21 13.13 -9.15
N ALA A 151 -10.42 12.89 -8.67
CA ALA A 151 -11.30 13.95 -8.15
C ALA A 151 -10.69 14.66 -6.94
N VAL A 152 -10.08 13.92 -6.01
CA VAL A 152 -9.37 14.48 -4.85
C VAL A 152 -8.22 15.38 -5.30
N ALA A 153 -7.37 14.92 -6.23
CA ALA A 153 -6.27 15.73 -6.75
C ALA A 153 -6.78 16.98 -7.49
N ALA A 154 -7.82 16.83 -8.31
CA ALA A 154 -8.42 17.95 -9.05
C ALA A 154 -9.03 19.00 -8.11
N ALA A 155 -9.66 18.59 -7.01
CA ALA A 155 -10.17 19.50 -5.99
C ALA A 155 -9.07 20.35 -5.32
N ALA A 156 -7.83 19.85 -5.32
CA ALA A 156 -6.65 20.58 -4.86
C ALA A 156 -5.95 21.37 -5.99
N GLY A 157 -6.56 21.49 -7.17
CA GLY A 157 -5.97 22.18 -8.33
C GLY A 157 -4.87 21.39 -9.04
N ILE A 158 -4.73 20.09 -8.75
CA ILE A 158 -3.69 19.23 -9.32
C ILE A 158 -4.32 18.32 -10.38
N SER A 159 -4.01 18.57 -11.63
CA SER A 159 -4.42 17.73 -12.76
C SER A 159 -3.29 16.83 -13.23
N SER A 160 -3.64 15.76 -13.94
CA SER A 160 -2.64 14.97 -14.67
C SER A 160 -1.88 15.90 -15.62
N PRO A 161 -0.53 15.90 -15.59
CA PRO A 161 0.24 16.62 -16.60
C PRO A 161 -0.12 16.06 -17.97
N LYS A 162 -0.31 16.96 -18.95
CA LYS A 162 -0.55 16.61 -20.35
C LYS A 162 0.68 15.98 -20.98
#